data_AF-A0A935BPC3-F1
#
_entry.id   AF-A0A935BPC3-F1
#
_cell.length_a   1.000
_cell.length_b   1.000
_cell.length_c   1.000
_cell.angle_alpha   90.00
_cell.angle_beta   90.00
_cell.angle_gamma   90.00
#
_symmetry.space_group_name_H-M   'P 1'
#
loop_
_entity.id
_entity.type
_entity.pdbx_description
1 polymer ?
#
loop_
_entity_poly.entity_id
_entity_poly.type
_entity_poly.pdbx_seq_one_letter_code
_entity_poly.pdbx_strand_id
1 'polypeptide(L)' 'MSIEVVSTNPVVKAVVEGSAPRSAQLAASRGLLPLPQADLLELLVALNSSQDGEIRQNAAETLRSQQAG' A
#
# COMPACT_ATOMS: atom_id res chain seq x y z
N MET A 1 -10.97 2.74 10.70
CA MET A 1 -9.78 3.47 11.16
C MET A 1 -9.29 4.27 9.97
N SER A 2 -9.43 5.60 10.00
CA SER A 2 -8.97 6.48 8.92
C SER A 2 -7.47 6.70 9.10
N ILE A 3 -6.68 6.24 8.14
CA ILE A 3 -5.23 6.42 8.12
C ILE A 3 -4.99 7.79 7.50
N GLU A 4 -4.40 8.71 8.25
CA GLU A 4 -4.03 10.02 7.75
C GLU A 4 -2.75 9.85 6.93
N VAL A 5 -2.85 10.04 5.61
CA VAL A 5 -1.72 9.85 4.70
C VAL A 5 -0.89 11.13 4.63
N VAL A 6 0.34 11.05 5.12
CA VAL A 6 1.28 12.18 5.16
C VAL A 6 2.04 12.31 3.83
N SER A 7 2.13 11.23 3.05
CA SER A 7 2.83 11.24 1.76
C SER A 7 2.26 12.27 0.78
N THR A 8 3.14 13.10 0.22
CA THR A 8 2.80 14.00 -0.90
C THR A 8 2.87 13.29 -2.26
N ASN A 9 3.15 11.99 -2.28
CA ASN A 9 3.29 11.25 -3.53
C ASN A 9 1.92 11.02 -4.18
N PRO A 10 1.71 11.44 -5.44
CA PRO A 10 0.41 11.30 -6.11
C PRO A 10 -0.01 9.84 -6.27
N VAL A 11 0.94 8.90 -6.35
CA VAL A 11 0.66 7.46 -6.45
C VAL A 11 0.10 6.92 -5.13
N VAL A 12 0.70 7.30 -4.00
CA VAL A 12 0.22 6.88 -2.67
C VAL A 12 -1.18 7.40 -2.44
N LYS A 13 -1.40 8.68 -2.75
CA LYS A 13 -2.71 9.31 -2.65
C LYS A 13 -3.76 8.62 -3.54
N ALA A 14 -3.44 8.34 -4.81
CA ALA A 14 -4.37 7.66 -5.71
C ALA A 14 -4.75 6.26 -5.23
N VAL A 15 -3.82 5.51 -4.63
CA VAL A 15 -4.11 4.18 -4.11
C VAL A 15 -4.96 4.26 -2.84
N VAL A 16 -4.65 5.17 -1.92
CA VAL A 16 -5.40 5.34 -0.67
C VAL A 16 -6.82 5.83 -0.94
N GLU A 17 -6.98 6.75 -1.89
CA GLU A 17 -8.29 7.23 -2.34
C GLU A 17 -9.05 6.21 -3.19
N GLY A 18 -8.42 5.08 -3.56
CA GLY A 18 -9.02 4.03 -4.38
C GLY A 18 -9.20 4.39 -5.85
N SER A 19 -8.59 5.48 -6.32
CA SER A 19 -8.63 5.94 -7.72
C SER A 19 -7.55 5.28 -8.59
N ALA A 20 -6.55 4.65 -7.98
CA ALA A 20 -5.52 3.89 -8.71
C ALA A 20 -6.10 2.62 -9.36
N PRO A 21 -5.64 2.23 -10.56
CA PRO A 21 -6.08 1.00 -11.20
C PRO A 21 -5.65 -0.23 -10.40
N ARG A 22 -6.44 -1.31 -10.48
CA ARG A 22 -6.19 -2.55 -9.72
C ARG A 22 -4.77 -3.11 -9.91
N SER A 23 -4.23 -3.06 -11.13
CA SER A 23 -2.85 -3.49 -11.40
C SER A 23 -1.82 -2.71 -10.60
N ALA A 24 -2.00 -1.41 -10.42
CA ALA A 24 -1.13 -0.58 -9.59
C ALA A 24 -1.31 -0.89 -8.10
N GLN A 25 -2.53 -1.14 -7.64
CA GLN A 25 -2.78 -1.57 -6.25
C GLN A 25 -2.16 -2.94 -5.95
N LEU A 26 -2.18 -3.87 -6.91
CA LEU A 26 -1.51 -5.16 -6.80
C LEU A 26 0.01 -5.03 -6.77
N ALA A 27 0.59 -4.19 -7.63
CA ALA A 27 2.03 -3.90 -7.56
C ALA A 27 2.42 -3.25 -6.23
N ALA A 28 1.62 -2.29 -5.75
CA ALA A 28 1.79 -1.62 -4.46
C ALA A 28 1.74 -2.59 -3.28
N SER A 29 0.72 -3.44 -3.22
CA SER A 29 0.55 -4.43 -2.14
C SER A 29 1.69 -5.45 -2.07
N ARG A 30 2.43 -5.65 -3.17
CA ARG A 30 3.62 -6.53 -3.22
C ARG A 30 4.94 -5.80 -2.97
N GLY A 31 4.91 -4.50 -2.68
CA GLY A 31 6.13 -3.71 -2.50
C GLY A 31 6.93 -3.45 -3.77
N LEU A 32 6.31 -3.59 -4.96
CA LEU A 32 7.00 -3.47 -6.25
C LEU A 32 7.10 -2.03 -6.77
N LEU A 33 6.47 -1.08 -6.10
CA LEU A 33 6.54 0.33 -6.51
C LEU A 33 7.87 0.95 -6.07
N PRO A 34 8.50 1.78 -6.93
CA PRO A 34 9.71 2.51 -6.58
C PRO A 34 9.35 3.71 -5.68
N LEU A 35 9.00 3.42 -4.42
CA LEU A 35 8.64 4.41 -3.41
C LEU A 35 9.69 4.43 -2.29
N PRO A 36 9.86 5.59 -1.64
CA PRO A 36 10.56 5.65 -0.36
C PRO A 36 9.94 4.66 0.64
N GLN A 37 10.76 4.08 1.52
CA GLN A 37 10.29 3.05 2.45
C GLN A 37 9.14 3.55 3.35
N ALA A 38 9.20 4.80 3.83
CA ALA A 38 8.15 5.40 4.65
C ALA A 38 6.80 5.47 3.90
N ASP A 39 6.82 5.98 2.67
CA ASP A 39 5.65 6.05 1.79
C ASP A 39 5.11 4.64 1.46
N LEU A 40 6.01 3.68 1.24
CA LEU A 40 5.63 2.32 0.95
C LEU A 40 4.94 1.64 2.14
N LEU A 41 5.45 1.84 3.36
CA LEU A 41 4.84 1.30 4.57
C LEU A 41 3.44 1.89 4.80
N GLU A 42 3.31 3.21 4.65
CA GLU A 42 2.01 3.90 4.75
C GLU A 42 1.00 3.33 3.74
N LEU A 43 1.44 3.14 2.50
CA LEU A 43 0.67 2.54 1.44
C LEU A 43 0.25 1.10 1.76
N LEU A 44 1.18 0.28 2.24
CA LEU A 44 0.89 -1.12 2.59
C LEU A 44 -0.08 -1.23 3.77
N VAL A 45 0.02 -0.34 4.78
CA VAL A 45 -0.94 -0.28 5.89
C VAL A 45 -2.34 0.10 5.38
N ALA A 46 -2.44 1.03 4.44
CA ALA A 46 -3.71 1.37 3.80
C ALA A 46 -4.29 0.19 3.01
N LEU A 47 -3.46 -0.49 2.22
CA LEU A 47 -3.86 -1.65 1.42
C LEU A 47 -4.24 -2.88 2.27
N ASN A 48 -3.69 -3.02 3.48
CA ASN A 48 -4.08 -4.04 4.45
C ASN A 48 -5.51 -3.85 4.98
N SER A 49 -6.14 -2.69 4.73
CA SER A 49 -7.57 -2.46 4.99
C SER A 49 -8.43 -2.53 3.72
N SER A 50 -7.86 -2.92 2.57
CA SER A 50 -8.59 -3.01 1.30
C SER A 50 -9.73 -4.02 1.36
N GLN A 51 -10.82 -3.74 0.66
CA GLN A 51 -11.94 -4.68 0.49
C GLN A 51 -11.59 -5.85 -0.45
N ASP A 52 -10.58 -5.67 -1.30
CA ASP A 52 -10.07 -6.73 -2.16
C ASP A 52 -9.16 -7.66 -1.34
N GLY A 53 -9.57 -8.93 -1.23
CA GLY A 53 -8.87 -9.93 -0.42
C GLY A 53 -7.46 -10.23 -0.90
N GLU A 54 -7.21 -10.17 -2.21
CA GLU A 54 -5.89 -10.44 -2.80
C GLU A 54 -4.91 -9.31 -2.45
N ILE A 55 -5.35 -8.06 -2.62
CA ILE A 55 -4.57 -6.87 -2.28
C ILE A 55 -4.25 -6.86 -0.79
N ARG A 56 -5.25 -7.17 0.04
CA ARG A 56 -5.08 -7.23 1.49
C ARG A 56 -4.04 -8.26 1.91
N GLN A 57 -4.13 -9.46 1.34
CA GLN A 57 -3.21 -10.55 1.66
C GLN A 57 -1.76 -10.22 1.25
N ASN A 58 -1.56 -9.75 0.02
CA ASN A 58 -0.24 -9.32 -0.46
C ASN A 58 0.35 -8.22 0.45
N ALA A 59 -0.46 -7.24 0.84
CA ALA A 59 -0.02 -6.14 1.70
C ALA A 59 0.39 -6.62 3.10
N ALA A 60 -0.38 -7.53 3.70
CA ALA A 60 -0.05 -8.12 5.00
C ALA A 60 1.25 -8.94 4.96
N GLU A 61 1.46 -9.74 3.91
CA GLU A 61 2.67 -10.54 3.72
C GLU A 61 3.90 -9.65 3.51
N THR A 62 3.75 -8.59 2.71
CA THR A 62 4.82 -7.63 2.44
C THR A 62 5.17 -6.84 3.71
N LEU A 63 4.18 -6.36 4.47
CA LEU A 63 4.41 -5.67 5.76
C LEU A 63 5.21 -6.56 6.71
N ARG A 64 4.83 -7.83 6.83
CA ARG A 64 5.53 -8.78 7.70
C ARG A 64 6.99 -8.97 7.28
N SER A 65 7.25 -9.00 5.98
CA SER A 65 8.61 -9.11 5.44
C SER A 65 9.43 -7.85 5.73
N GLN A 66 8.82 -6.66 5.67
CA GLN A 66 9.49 -5.39 5.98
C GLN A 66 9.79 -5.22 7.48
N GLN A 67 8.99 -5.80 8.38
CA GLN A 67 9.22 -5.76 9.82
C GLN A 67 10.27 -6.77 10.32
N ALA A 68 10.60 -7.78 9.50
CA ALA A 68 11.58 -8.80 9.83
C ALA A 68 13.03 -8.42 9.42
N GLY A 69 13.24 -7.22 8.87
CA GLY A 69 14.52 -6.69 8.40
C GLY A 69 15.17 -5.71 9.35
#